data_AF-A0A1Z3MNJ1-F1
#
_entry.id   AF-A0A1Z3MNJ1-F1
#
_cell.length_a   1.000
_cell.length_b   1.000
_cell.length_c   1.000
_cell.angle_alpha   90.00
_cell.angle_beta   90.00
_cell.angle_gamma   90.00
#
_symmetry.space_group_name_H-M   'P 1'
#
loop_
_entity.id
_entity.type
_entity.pdbx_description
1 polymer ?
#
loop_
_entity_poly.entity_id
_entity_poly.type
_entity_poly.pdbx_seq_one_letter_code
_entity_poly.pdbx_strand_id
1 'polypeptide(L)'
;MTKKTEIGEKYIKAATDSIKSAGSLRALYRSIYGVDPTRQELQRFTNRLNPARSNPATSMLGVCIEHLPSLHEKTLKEFFGIQGEGYTAKQGAVMEQECDPSPDPNNSAGSHNKF
;
A
#
# COMPACT_ATOMS: atom_id res chain seq x y z
N MET A 1 -15.12 26.24 -7.84
CA MET A 1 -14.09 25.50 -7.07
C MET A 1 -14.74 24.21 -6.54
N THR A 2 -14.65 23.09 -7.27
CA THR A 2 -15.52 21.91 -6.99
C THR A 2 -14.91 20.54 -7.34
N LYS A 3 -13.70 20.47 -7.92
CA LYS A 3 -13.17 19.19 -8.43
C LYS A 3 -12.49 18.30 -7.39
N LYS A 4 -11.98 18.86 -6.28
CA LYS A 4 -11.18 18.08 -5.30
C LYS A 4 -12.04 17.11 -4.48
N THR A 5 -13.27 17.50 -4.15
CA THR A 5 -14.17 16.71 -3.29
C THR A 5 -14.67 15.46 -4.01
N GLU A 6 -15.08 15.60 -5.27
CA GLU A 6 -15.58 14.50 -6.11
C GLU A 6 -14.52 13.41 -6.34
N ILE A 7 -13.26 13.81 -6.51
CA ILE A 7 -12.13 12.89 -6.70
C ILE A 7 -11.84 12.11 -5.41
N GLY A 8 -11.85 12.78 -4.26
CA GLY A 8 -11.63 12.13 -2.96
C GLY A 8 -12.69 11.06 -2.66
N GLU A 9 -13.96 11.38 -2.90
CA GLU A 9 -15.08 10.46 -2.70
C GLU A 9 -14.95 9.19 -3.55
N LYS A 10 -14.48 9.32 -4.80
CA LYS A 10 -14.22 8.16 -5.67
C LYS A 10 -13.20 7.20 -5.07
N TYR A 11 -12.10 7.71 -4.53
CA TYR A 11 -11.04 6.87 -3.95
C TYR A 11 -11.46 6.24 -2.62
N ILE A 12 -12.18 7.01 -1.78
CA ILE A 12 -12.72 6.48 -0.52
C ILE A 12 -13.72 5.35 -0.82
N LYS A 13 -14.60 5.55 -1.80
CA LYS A 13 -15.54 4.52 -2.23
C LYS A 13 -14.80 3.26 -2.67
N ALA A 14 -13.83 3.39 -3.57
CA ALA A 14 -13.04 2.26 -4.05
C ALA A 14 -12.32 1.52 -2.91
N ALA A 15 -11.70 2.24 -1.97
CA ALA A 15 -11.04 1.64 -0.80
C ALA A 15 -12.03 0.87 0.08
N THR A 16 -13.20 1.47 0.38
CA THR A 16 -14.23 0.79 1.19
C THR A 16 -14.83 -0.43 0.49
N ASP A 17 -14.99 -0.38 -0.83
CA ASP A 17 -15.47 -1.51 -1.63
C ASP A 17 -14.41 -2.63 -1.66
N SER A 18 -13.13 -2.28 -1.79
CA SER A 18 -12.00 -3.22 -1.68
C SER A 18 -12.01 -3.95 -0.33
N ILE A 19 -12.20 -3.23 0.78
CA ILE A 19 -12.31 -3.84 2.12
C ILE A 19 -13.52 -4.78 2.20
N LYS A 20 -14.69 -4.35 1.72
CA LYS A 20 -15.91 -5.19 1.75
C LYS A 20 -15.79 -6.43 0.87
N SER A 21 -15.00 -6.39 -0.19
CA SER A 21 -14.78 -7.56 -1.05
C SER A 21 -13.90 -8.64 -0.41
N ALA A 22 -13.13 -8.31 0.64
CA ALA A 22 -12.29 -9.28 1.34
C ALA A 22 -13.09 -10.32 2.16
N GLY A 23 -14.38 -10.09 2.42
CA GLY A 23 -15.23 -11.04 3.15
C GLY A 23 -16.54 -10.43 3.65
N SER A 24 -17.35 -11.23 4.33
CA SER A 24 -18.59 -10.73 4.93
C SER A 24 -18.30 -9.71 6.04
N LEU A 25 -19.12 -8.67 6.19
CA LEU A 25 -18.92 -7.61 7.19
C LEU A 25 -18.73 -8.15 8.63
N ARG A 26 -19.42 -9.24 8.96
CA ARG A 26 -19.29 -9.91 10.26
C ARG A 26 -17.94 -10.63 10.40
N ALA A 27 -17.47 -11.29 9.34
CA ALA A 27 -16.14 -11.88 9.31
C ALA A 27 -15.04 -10.81 9.42
N LEU A 28 -15.17 -9.72 8.67
CA LEU A 28 -14.23 -8.60 8.73
C LEU A 28 -14.15 -8.00 10.14
N TYR A 29 -15.30 -7.80 10.79
CA TYR A 29 -15.34 -7.35 12.18
C TYR A 29 -14.58 -8.31 13.11
N ARG A 30 -14.81 -9.62 12.98
CA ARG A 30 -14.10 -10.62 13.79
C ARG A 30 -12.60 -10.63 13.53
N SER A 31 -12.15 -10.47 12.29
CA SER A 31 -10.71 -10.42 11.98
C SER A 31 -10.02 -9.22 12.64
N ILE A 32 -10.72 -8.09 12.74
CA ILE A 32 -10.18 -6.85 13.34
C ILE A 32 -10.24 -6.89 14.86
N TYR A 33 -11.39 -7.26 15.44
CA TYR A 33 -11.64 -7.12 16.88
C TYR A 33 -11.53 -8.43 17.66
N GLY A 34 -11.37 -9.58 16.99
CA GLY A 34 -11.26 -10.90 17.61
C GLY A 34 -12.55 -11.44 18.23
N VAL A 35 -13.66 -10.70 18.15
CA VAL A 35 -14.94 -11.04 18.81
C VAL A 35 -16.12 -10.92 17.85
N ASP A 36 -17.15 -11.73 18.10
CA ASP A 36 -18.40 -11.70 17.34
C ASP A 36 -19.19 -10.42 17.66
N PRO A 37 -19.57 -9.60 16.66
CA PRO A 37 -20.25 -8.34 16.94
C PRO A 37 -21.70 -8.55 17.35
N THR A 38 -22.18 -7.70 18.25
CA THR A 38 -23.62 -7.47 18.43
C THR A 38 -24.22 -6.81 17.17
N ARG A 39 -25.55 -6.83 17.07
CA ARG A 39 -26.26 -6.17 15.96
C ARG A 39 -25.93 -4.68 15.86
N GLN A 40 -25.81 -4.00 17.00
CA GLN A 40 -25.52 -2.56 17.03
C GLN A 40 -24.08 -2.27 16.59
N GLU A 41 -23.10 -3.07 17.03
CA GLU A 41 -21.70 -2.92 16.64
C GLU A 41 -21.49 -3.18 15.15
N LEU A 42 -22.11 -4.23 14.63
CA LEU A 42 -22.04 -4.54 13.20
C LEU A 42 -22.64 -3.41 12.36
N GLN A 43 -23.75 -2.81 12.80
CA GLN A 43 -24.34 -1.65 12.13
C GLN A 43 -23.41 -0.43 12.17
N ARG A 44 -22.79 -0.14 13.32
CA ARG A 44 -21.82 0.97 13.46
C ARG A 44 -20.61 0.75 12.55
N PHE A 45 -20.09 -0.47 12.50
CA PHE A 45 -18.99 -0.83 11.62
C PHE A 45 -19.37 -0.68 10.14
N THR A 46 -20.56 -1.15 9.76
CA THR A 46 -21.08 -0.98 8.40
C THR A 46 -21.21 0.48 8.01
N ASN A 47 -21.71 1.33 8.93
CA ASN A 47 -21.83 2.75 8.70
C ASN A 47 -20.47 3.43 8.54
N ARG A 48 -19.46 3.04 9.33
CA ARG A 48 -18.07 3.54 9.20
C ARG A 48 -17.45 3.20 7.85
N LEU A 49 -17.78 2.04 7.29
CA LEU A 49 -17.34 1.60 5.96
C LEU A 49 -18.28 2.04 4.84
N ASN A 50 -19.25 2.92 5.12
CA ASN A 50 -20.16 3.43 4.10
C ASN A 50 -19.71 4.82 3.63
N PRO A 51 -19.15 4.96 2.42
CA PRO A 51 -18.64 6.24 1.92
C PRO A 51 -19.73 7.32 1.83
N ALA A 52 -21.01 6.95 1.69
CA ALA A 52 -22.12 7.89 1.65
C ALA A 52 -22.59 8.37 3.04
N ARG A 53 -22.13 7.73 4.12
CA ARG A 53 -22.51 8.07 5.51
C ARG A 53 -21.33 8.47 6.38
N SER A 54 -20.12 8.06 6.01
CA SER A 54 -18.90 8.35 6.75
C SER A 54 -17.74 8.40 5.77
N ASN A 55 -16.85 9.36 5.97
CA ASN A 55 -15.52 9.35 5.39
C ASN A 55 -14.61 8.61 6.39
N PRO A 56 -14.34 7.30 6.22
CA PRO A 56 -13.47 6.58 7.13
C PRO A 56 -12.10 7.24 7.18
N ALA A 57 -11.66 7.59 8.38
CA ALA A 57 -10.33 8.14 8.59
C ALA A 57 -9.26 7.15 8.09
N THR A 58 -8.12 7.67 7.65
CA THR A 58 -6.99 6.86 7.17
C THR A 58 -6.55 5.82 8.21
N SER A 59 -6.68 6.11 9.50
CA SER A 59 -6.42 5.15 10.58
C SER A 59 -7.34 3.93 10.51
N MET A 60 -8.63 4.11 10.22
CA MET A 60 -9.58 3.00 10.07
C MET A 60 -9.23 2.13 8.86
N LEU A 61 -8.83 2.76 7.75
CA LEU A 61 -8.38 2.03 6.56
C LEU A 61 -7.09 1.23 6.85
N GLY A 62 -6.15 1.83 7.59
CA GLY A 62 -4.92 1.17 8.02
C GLY A 62 -5.19 -0.07 8.88
N VAL A 63 -6.06 0.05 9.89
CA VAL A 63 -6.47 -1.09 10.74
C VAL A 63 -7.13 -2.20 9.90
N CYS A 64 -7.99 -1.85 8.94
CA CYS A 64 -8.55 -2.86 8.04
C CYS A 64 -7.47 -3.57 7.23
N ILE A 65 -6.49 -2.85 6.70
CA ILE A 65 -5.40 -3.48 5.93
C ILE A 65 -4.58 -4.39 6.84
N GLU A 66 -4.16 -3.93 8.01
CA GLU A 66 -3.34 -4.71 8.95
C GLU A 66 -3.97 -6.06 9.30
N HIS A 67 -5.29 -6.10 9.50
CA HIS A 67 -6.02 -7.30 9.94
C HIS A 67 -6.64 -8.13 8.81
N LEU A 68 -6.51 -7.71 7.55
CA LEU A 68 -7.09 -8.41 6.40
C LEU A 68 -5.97 -8.77 5.41
N PRO A 69 -5.33 -9.95 5.56
CA PRO A 69 -4.19 -10.35 4.74
C PRO A 69 -4.48 -10.37 3.24
N SER A 70 -5.74 -10.64 2.84
CA SER A 70 -6.16 -10.60 1.43
C SER A 70 -6.09 -9.21 0.80
N LEU A 71 -5.90 -8.15 1.59
CA LEU A 71 -5.64 -6.81 1.08
C LEU A 71 -4.16 -6.53 0.86
N HIS A 72 -3.24 -7.32 1.43
CA HIS A 72 -1.79 -7.10 1.31
C HIS A 72 -1.26 -7.42 -0.09
N GLU A 73 -1.96 -8.30 -0.80
CA GLU A 73 -1.62 -8.67 -2.18
C GLU A 73 -2.04 -7.60 -3.20
N LYS A 74 -2.82 -6.59 -2.77
CA LYS A 74 -3.29 -5.51 -3.63
C LYS A 74 -2.29 -4.35 -3.65
N THR A 75 -1.99 -3.86 -4.84
CA THR A 75 -1.28 -2.59 -5.00
C THR A 75 -2.15 -1.41 -4.55
N LEU A 76 -1.52 -0.28 -4.21
CA LEU A 76 -2.26 0.97 -3.91
C LEU A 76 -3.17 1.39 -5.07
N LYS A 77 -2.75 1.11 -6.31
CA LYS A 77 -3.55 1.37 -7.52
C LYS A 77 -4.86 0.59 -7.48
N GLU A 78 -4.81 -0.69 -7.19
CA GLU A 78 -5.98 -1.57 -7.12
C GLU A 78 -6.85 -1.23 -5.91
N PHE A 79 -6.22 -1.00 -4.76
CA PHE A 79 -6.92 -0.70 -3.52
C PHE A 79 -7.76 0.59 -3.63
N PHE A 80 -7.17 1.66 -4.16
CA PHE A 80 -7.85 2.95 -4.33
C PHE A 80 -8.59 3.08 -5.69
N GLY A 81 -8.54 2.07 -6.56
CA GLY A 81 -9.18 2.13 -7.88
C GLY A 81 -8.63 3.26 -8.77
N ILE A 82 -7.33 3.53 -8.69
CA ILE A 82 -6.67 4.59 -9.46
C ILE A 82 -6.54 4.11 -10.91
N GLN A 83 -7.38 4.68 -11.78
CA GLN A 83 -7.28 4.49 -13.22
C GLN A 83 -6.36 5.57 -13.80
N GLY A 84 -5.13 5.15 -14.09
CA GLY A 84 -4.17 5.90 -14.88
C GLY A 84 -3.33 4.90 -15.65
N GLU A 85 -2.95 5.25 -16.88
CA GLU A 85 -1.83 4.60 -17.55
C GLU A 85 -0.67 4.65 -16.55
N GLY A 86 -0.19 3.46 -16.15
CA GLY A 86 1.03 3.43 -15.37
C GLY A 86 2.09 4.17 -16.17
N TYR A 87 3.05 4.79 -15.49
CA TYR A 87 4.38 4.82 -16.06
C TYR A 87 4.68 3.37 -16.47
N THR A 88 4.61 3.10 -17.78
CA THR A 88 5.27 1.94 -18.31
C THR A 88 6.72 2.23 -17.97
N ALA A 89 7.23 1.54 -16.95
CA ALA A 89 8.64 1.27 -16.92
C ALA A 89 8.88 0.59 -18.27
N LYS A 90 9.27 1.37 -19.28
CA LYS A 90 9.92 0.82 -20.45
C LYS A 90 10.96 -0.10 -19.86
N GLN A 91 10.92 -1.37 -20.21
CA GLN A 91 11.97 -2.32 -19.93
C GLN A 91 13.26 -1.69 -20.46
N GLY A 92 13.91 -0.94 -19.58
CA GLY A 92 15.19 -0.32 -19.79
C GLY A 92 16.16 -1.44 -19.57
N ALA A 93 16.82 -1.80 -20.67
CA ALA A 93 18.10 -2.46 -20.75
C ALA A 93 18.71 -2.84 -19.39
N VAL A 94 18.94 -4.13 -19.23
CA VAL A 94 19.99 -4.66 -18.38
C VAL A 94 21.29 -3.99 -18.86
N MET A 95 21.63 -2.85 -18.26
CA MET A 95 22.99 -2.34 -18.34
C MET A 95 23.66 -3.01 -17.16
N GLU A 96 24.30 -4.15 -17.44
CA GLU A 96 25.28 -4.73 -16.55
C GLU A 96 26.28 -3.63 -16.24
N GLN A 97 26.16 -3.03 -15.06
CA GLN A 97 27.25 -2.32 -14.46
C GLN A 97 28.23 -3.41 -14.05
N GLU A 98 29.18 -3.70 -14.96
CA GLU A 98 30.43 -4.33 -14.58
C GLU A 98 30.96 -3.52 -13.39
N CYS A 99 30.94 -4.13 -12.21
CA CYS A 99 31.66 -3.62 -11.07
C CYS A 99 33.15 -3.71 -11.41
N ASP A 100 33.68 -2.65 -11.98
CA ASP A 100 35.12 -2.43 -12.10
C ASP A 100 35.72 -2.55 -10.69
N PRO A 101 36.64 -3.50 -10.44
CA PRO A 101 37.26 -3.64 -9.14
C PRO A 101 38.08 -2.38 -8.85
N SER A 102 37.74 -1.70 -7.74
CA SER A 102 38.52 -0.58 -7.22
C SER A 102 40.01 -0.94 -7.14
N PRO A 103 40.93 -0.08 -7.59
CA PRO A 103 42.35 -0.29 -7.34
C PRO A 103 42.64 -0.16 -5.84
N ASP A 104 43.15 -1.24 -5.26
CA ASP A 104 43.69 -1.32 -3.91
C ASP A 104 44.69 -0.16 -3.66
N PRO A 105 44.47 0.70 -2.65
CA PRO A 105 45.39 1.81 -2.35
C PRO A 105 46.68 1.38 -1.62
N ASN A 106 46.95 0.08 -1.45
CA ASN A 106 48.04 -0.41 -0.59
C ASN A 106 49.30 -0.90 -1.31
N ASN A 107 49.45 -0.69 -2.63
CA ASN A 107 50.73 -0.93 -3.29
C ASN A 107 51.61 0.32 -3.24
N SER A 108 52.10 0.63 -2.03
CA SER A 108 53.15 1.61 -1.81
C SER A 108 54.47 1.00 -2.29
N ALA A 109 55.05 1.63 -3.30
CA ALA A 109 56.34 1.31 -3.88
C ALA A 109 57.46 1.36 -2.82
N GLY A 110 57.94 0.18 -2.43
CA GLY A 110 59.22 0.02 -1.73
C GLY A 110 60.38 0.17 -2.71
N SER A 111 60.69 1.41 -3.08
CA SER A 111 61.97 1.75 -3.70
C SER A 111 62.98 2.01 -2.58
N HIS A 112 63.94 1.11 -2.38
CA HIS A 112 65.12 1.37 -1.56
C HIS A 112 66.39 1.01 -2.33
N ASN A 113 67.03 2.09 -2.79
CA ASN A 113 68.44 2.38 -3.00
C ASN A 113 69.43 1.24 -3.25
N LYS A 114 70.05 1.33 -4.42
CA LYS A 114 71.48 1.00 -4.62
C LYS A 114 72.32 2.20 -4.19
N PHE A 115 73.17 2.01 -3.18
CA PHE A 115 74.52 2.56 -3.07
C PHE A 115 75.35 1.57 -2.26
#